data_AF-A0A3R7SUN0-F1
#
_entry.id   AF-A0A3R7SUN0-F1
#
_cell.length_a   1.000
_cell.length_b   1.000
_cell.length_c   1.000
_cell.angle_alpha   90.00
_cell.angle_beta   90.00
_cell.angle_gamma   90.00
#
_symmetry.space_group_name_H-M   'P 1'
#
loop_
_entity.id
_entity.type
_entity.pdbx_description
1 polymer ?
#
loop_
_entity_poly.entity_id
_entity_poly.type
_entity_poly.pdbx_seq_one_letter_code
_entity_poly.pdbx_strand_id
1 'polypeptide(L)'
;MRNEFLAIASLTIASAAHAGGVGTTYTDATGDIFDSSLSNIDILSATFNNDSTNLYLSVSVNADVSATDWGKYLVFIDSTPSIGAFSGMNGNDPFNNPWNRRVGSPAGVDAFVGSWIDGDGSNLNYTFDGSAWNQTEVGTPDLSQAASGIVSWTFSLSSLGLAEGDTFYFDVATTGGSDNDPAIDLLSTDTIQPGWGYNSITGMDLTYTVASSTPVPGIGGIAALAGFGLAGRRRRR
;
A
#
# COMPACT_ATOMS: atom_id res chain seq x y z
N MET A 1 40.11 29.13 26.93
CA MET A 1 38.83 28.40 26.91
C MET A 1 38.38 28.32 25.46
N ARG A 2 38.54 27.15 24.82
CA ARG A 2 38.14 26.91 23.42
C ARG A 2 36.66 26.52 23.44
N ASN A 3 35.83 27.27 22.72
CA ASN A 3 34.43 26.91 22.49
C ASN A 3 34.39 25.99 21.26
N GLU A 4 34.07 24.71 21.47
CA GLU A 4 33.82 23.77 20.40
C GLU A 4 32.34 23.81 20.03
N PHE A 5 32.05 24.17 18.77
CA PHE A 5 30.72 24.12 18.21
C PHE A 5 30.43 22.69 17.74
N LEU A 6 29.44 22.05 18.36
CA LEU A 6 28.87 20.78 17.92
C LEU A 6 28.03 21.02 16.65
N ALA A 7 28.49 20.50 15.52
CA ALA A 7 27.70 20.40 14.29
C ALA A 7 26.79 19.18 14.39
N ILE A 8 25.47 19.39 14.41
CA ILE A 8 24.47 18.33 14.29
C ILE A 8 24.35 17.98 12.80
N ALA A 9 24.79 16.79 12.42
CA ALA A 9 24.62 16.27 11.07
C ALA A 9 23.18 15.77 10.90
N SER A 10 22.38 16.49 10.13
CA SER A 10 21.05 16.05 9.71
C SER A 10 21.19 14.91 8.72
N LEU A 11 20.71 13.71 9.08
CA LEU A 11 20.62 12.57 8.19
C LEU A 11 19.40 12.76 7.27
N THR A 12 19.62 13.29 6.07
CA THR A 12 18.60 13.29 5.02
C THR A 12 18.43 11.86 4.51
N ILE A 13 17.31 11.22 4.86
CA ILE A 13 16.88 9.98 4.21
C ILE A 13 16.46 10.36 2.79
N ALA A 14 17.28 9.97 1.82
CA ALA A 14 16.92 10.07 0.42
C ALA A 14 15.81 9.04 0.15
N SER A 15 14.61 9.51 -0.20
CA SER A 15 13.56 8.68 -0.77
C SER A 15 14.09 8.03 -2.06
N ALA A 16 14.23 6.71 -2.04
CA ALA A 16 14.63 5.96 -3.22
C ALA A 16 13.48 6.01 -4.24
N ALA A 17 13.76 6.52 -5.44
CA ALA A 17 12.86 6.35 -6.57
C ALA A 17 12.78 4.85 -6.89
N HIS A 18 11.65 4.22 -6.59
CA HIS A 18 11.45 2.78 -6.80
C HIS A 18 11.33 2.49 -8.30
N ALA A 19 12.40 1.94 -8.89
CA ALA A 19 12.37 1.38 -10.23
C ALA A 19 11.79 -0.05 -10.18
N GLY A 20 10.50 -0.16 -9.88
CA GLY A 20 9.72 -1.38 -10.06
C GLY A 20 9.01 -1.40 -11.42
N GLY A 21 8.49 -2.55 -11.83
CA GLY A 21 7.82 -2.73 -13.12
C GLY A 21 6.59 -1.83 -13.33
N VAL A 22 5.93 -1.98 -14.48
CA VAL A 22 4.62 -1.34 -14.71
C VAL A 22 3.64 -1.90 -13.68
N GLY A 23 3.16 -1.04 -12.77
CA GLY A 23 2.17 -1.42 -11.75
C GLY A 23 0.82 -1.83 -12.35
N THR A 24 0.07 -2.63 -11.60
CA THR A 24 -1.33 -2.98 -11.93
C THR A 24 -2.25 -1.95 -11.28
N THR A 25 -3.01 -1.23 -12.11
CA THR A 25 -3.94 -0.20 -11.66
C THR A 25 -5.38 -0.73 -11.68
N TYR A 26 -6.08 -0.49 -10.59
CA TYR A 26 -7.51 -0.72 -10.38
C TYR A 26 -8.16 0.66 -10.31
N THR A 27 -9.19 0.88 -11.14
CA THR A 27 -9.86 2.18 -11.25
C THR A 27 -11.16 2.17 -10.48
N ASP A 28 -11.53 3.34 -10.00
CA ASP A 28 -12.78 3.57 -9.28
C ASP A 28 -13.64 4.63 -9.96
N ALA A 29 -14.93 4.65 -9.67
CA ALA A 29 -15.87 5.61 -10.24
C ALA A 29 -15.79 6.95 -9.50
N THR A 30 -15.47 8.04 -10.20
CA THR A 30 -15.41 9.36 -9.54
C THR A 30 -16.76 9.78 -8.95
N GLY A 31 -16.78 10.14 -7.67
CA GLY A 31 -17.92 10.75 -7.00
C GLY A 31 -19.06 9.78 -6.69
N ASP A 32 -18.76 8.50 -6.57
CA ASP A 32 -19.63 7.45 -6.05
C ASP A 32 -19.61 7.36 -4.51
N ILE A 33 -19.36 8.50 -3.87
CA ILE A 33 -19.48 8.71 -2.43
C ILE A 33 -20.81 9.38 -2.08
N PHE A 34 -21.29 9.17 -0.86
CA PHE A 34 -22.61 9.65 -0.41
C PHE A 34 -22.71 11.18 -0.26
N ASP A 35 -21.58 11.86 -0.08
CA ASP A 35 -21.46 13.30 0.08
C ASP A 35 -20.30 13.81 -0.77
N SER A 36 -20.62 14.49 -1.88
CA SER A 36 -19.63 14.99 -2.84
C SER A 36 -18.66 16.04 -2.28
N SER A 37 -18.87 16.55 -1.06
CA SER A 37 -17.90 17.40 -0.38
C SER A 37 -16.71 16.64 0.21
N LEU A 38 -16.78 15.31 0.30
CA LEU A 38 -15.74 14.44 0.86
C LEU A 38 -14.76 13.94 -0.20
N SER A 39 -14.43 14.76 -1.18
CA SER A 39 -13.60 14.33 -2.33
C SER A 39 -12.16 13.94 -1.94
N ASN A 40 -11.70 14.31 -0.73
CA ASN A 40 -10.42 13.88 -0.17
C ASN A 40 -10.38 12.40 0.26
N ILE A 41 -11.53 11.74 0.24
CA ILE A 41 -11.67 10.30 0.50
C ILE A 41 -12.48 9.60 -0.60
N ASP A 42 -12.64 10.22 -1.77
CA ASP A 42 -13.21 9.66 -3.01
C ASP A 42 -12.05 9.04 -3.81
N ILE A 43 -11.92 7.72 -3.78
CA ILE A 43 -10.88 6.97 -4.47
C ILE A 43 -11.12 7.08 -5.98
N LEU A 44 -10.03 7.24 -6.72
CA LEU A 44 -10.04 7.23 -8.19
C LEU A 44 -9.31 6.02 -8.75
N SER A 45 -8.28 5.56 -8.02
CA SER A 45 -7.57 4.34 -8.35
C SER A 45 -6.66 3.89 -7.22
N ALA A 46 -6.31 2.61 -7.24
CA ALA A 46 -5.15 2.07 -6.55
C ALA A 46 -4.22 1.39 -7.55
N THR A 47 -2.92 1.58 -7.38
CA THR A 47 -1.89 0.92 -8.20
C THR A 47 -0.97 0.10 -7.32
N PHE A 48 -0.90 -1.20 -7.58
CA PHE A 48 0.04 -2.11 -6.93
C PHE A 48 1.23 -2.41 -7.83
N ASN A 49 2.42 -2.40 -7.25
CA ASN A 49 3.63 -2.95 -7.84
C ASN A 49 4.45 -3.64 -6.73
N ASN A 50 5.39 -4.51 -7.05
CA ASN A 50 6.23 -5.15 -6.04
C ASN A 50 7.67 -5.35 -6.53
N ASP A 51 8.57 -5.59 -5.59
CA ASP A 51 9.85 -6.26 -5.81
C ASP A 51 9.93 -7.55 -4.98
N SER A 52 11.13 -8.11 -4.79
CA SER A 52 11.32 -9.36 -4.02
C SER A 52 11.02 -9.23 -2.53
N THR A 53 10.94 -8.01 -2.01
CA THR A 53 10.87 -7.74 -0.58
C THR A 53 9.70 -6.85 -0.19
N ASN A 54 9.24 -6.00 -1.10
CA ASN A 54 8.22 -5.00 -0.80
C ASN A 54 7.05 -5.03 -1.78
N LEU A 55 5.88 -4.75 -1.24
CA LEU A 55 4.69 -4.35 -1.98
C LEU A 55 4.59 -2.82 -1.93
N TYR A 56 4.36 -2.22 -3.08
CA TYR A 56 4.16 -0.79 -3.28
C TYR A 56 2.70 -0.55 -3.64
N LEU A 57 2.05 0.33 -2.90
CA LEU A 57 0.68 0.76 -3.16
C LEU A 57 0.67 2.28 -3.35
N SER A 58 0.04 2.75 -4.42
CA SER A 58 -0.32 4.16 -4.59
C SER A 58 -1.82 4.28 -4.73
N VAL A 59 -2.47 5.10 -3.91
CA VAL A 59 -3.89 5.43 -4.00
C VAL A 59 -4.04 6.87 -4.46
N SER A 60 -4.85 7.08 -5.49
CA SER A 60 -5.26 8.41 -5.94
C SER A 60 -6.67 8.69 -5.45
N VAL A 61 -6.90 9.89 -4.92
CA VAL A 61 -8.23 10.39 -4.53
C VAL A 61 -8.57 11.70 -5.26
N ASN A 62 -9.85 12.07 -5.25
CA ASN A 62 -10.42 13.21 -5.97
C ASN A 62 -10.21 14.58 -5.27
N ALA A 63 -9.03 14.80 -4.67
CA ALA A 63 -8.70 16.08 -4.04
C ALA A 63 -7.19 16.32 -3.92
N ASP A 64 -6.82 17.56 -3.63
CA ASP A 64 -5.53 17.88 -3.02
C ASP A 64 -5.55 17.48 -1.54
N VAL A 65 -4.87 16.37 -1.20
CA VAL A 65 -4.78 15.87 0.17
C VAL A 65 -3.66 16.50 0.98
N SER A 66 -2.86 17.41 0.39
CA SER A 66 -1.99 18.30 1.16
C SER A 66 -2.75 19.49 1.77
N ALA A 67 -3.94 19.80 1.22
CA ALA A 67 -4.86 20.82 1.74
C ALA A 67 -5.94 20.24 2.67
N THR A 68 -6.37 19.00 2.44
CA THR A 68 -7.37 18.29 3.28
C THR A 68 -6.88 16.86 3.57
N ASP A 69 -6.32 16.65 4.75
CA ASP A 69 -5.49 15.48 5.11
C ASP A 69 -6.10 14.56 6.18
N TRP A 70 -7.31 14.84 6.67
CA TRP A 70 -7.89 14.08 7.80
C TRP A 70 -8.36 12.66 7.43
N GLY A 71 -8.41 12.33 6.13
CA GLY A 71 -8.83 11.01 5.64
C GLY A 71 -7.94 9.87 6.12
N LYS A 72 -8.51 8.67 6.19
CA LYS A 72 -7.81 7.45 6.58
C LYS A 72 -7.97 6.41 5.47
N TYR A 73 -6.95 5.57 5.32
CA TYR A 73 -6.87 4.55 4.28
C TYR A 73 -6.75 3.18 4.92
N LEU A 74 -7.58 2.25 4.47
CA LEU A 74 -7.57 0.86 4.91
C LEU A 74 -7.25 -0.04 3.72
N VAL A 75 -6.45 -1.07 3.94
CA VAL A 75 -6.23 -2.14 2.96
C VAL A 75 -6.56 -3.45 3.64
N PHE A 76 -7.50 -4.19 3.06
CA PHE A 76 -7.87 -5.53 3.50
C PHE A 76 -7.25 -6.53 2.53
N ILE A 77 -6.63 -7.58 3.05
CA ILE A 77 -5.97 -8.63 2.27
C ILE A 77 -6.45 -9.99 2.77
N ASP A 78 -6.74 -10.88 1.84
CA ASP A 78 -7.01 -12.30 2.06
C ASP A 78 -6.07 -13.09 1.13
N SER A 79 -4.97 -13.57 1.69
CA SER A 79 -4.02 -14.45 1.02
C SER A 79 -4.40 -15.92 1.23
N THR A 80 -4.09 -16.78 0.26
CA THR A 80 -4.31 -18.22 0.41
C THR A 80 -3.01 -19.01 0.31
N PRO A 81 -2.80 -20.01 1.19
CA PRO A 81 -3.69 -20.47 2.26
C PRO A 81 -3.52 -19.66 3.57
N SER A 82 -4.62 -19.16 4.15
CA SER A 82 -4.61 -18.52 5.47
C SER A 82 -5.84 -18.85 6.31
N ILE A 83 -5.76 -18.53 7.60
CA ILE A 83 -6.92 -18.45 8.51
C ILE A 83 -7.26 -16.98 8.63
N GLY A 84 -8.23 -16.51 7.87
CA GLY A 84 -8.62 -15.11 7.87
C GLY A 84 -9.71 -14.75 8.88
N ALA A 85 -9.67 -13.52 9.37
CA ALA A 85 -10.69 -12.89 10.18
C ALA A 85 -11.91 -12.53 9.32
N PHE A 86 -13.09 -13.01 9.70
CA PHE A 86 -14.35 -12.59 9.09
C PHE A 86 -15.26 -11.91 10.12
N SER A 87 -16.24 -11.18 9.61
CA SER A 87 -17.24 -10.46 10.42
C SER A 87 -17.96 -11.40 11.39
N GLY A 88 -17.91 -11.12 12.69
CA GLY A 88 -18.58 -11.91 13.73
C GLY A 88 -17.84 -13.18 14.20
N MET A 89 -16.58 -13.38 13.80
CA MET A 89 -15.75 -14.53 14.21
C MET A 89 -15.37 -14.54 15.70
N ASN A 90 -15.30 -13.37 16.35
CA ASN A 90 -15.01 -13.23 17.78
C ASN A 90 -16.09 -12.39 18.47
N GLY A 91 -16.68 -12.94 19.54
CA GLY A 91 -17.83 -12.38 20.25
C GLY A 91 -17.87 -10.85 20.33
N ASN A 92 -18.99 -10.27 19.87
CA ASN A 92 -19.34 -8.85 19.88
C ASN A 92 -18.51 -7.88 19.02
N ASP A 93 -17.50 -8.31 18.25
CA ASP A 93 -16.95 -7.48 17.16
C ASP A 93 -17.62 -7.87 15.83
N PRO A 94 -18.64 -7.11 15.38
CA PRO A 94 -19.33 -7.41 14.13
C PRO A 94 -18.47 -7.19 12.87
N PHE A 95 -17.28 -6.60 12.95
CA PHE A 95 -16.48 -6.23 11.77
C PHE A 95 -15.07 -6.85 11.76
N ASN A 96 -14.50 -7.10 12.94
CA ASN A 96 -13.27 -7.87 13.16
C ASN A 96 -12.05 -7.37 12.37
N ASN A 97 -11.74 -6.08 12.50
CA ASN A 97 -10.51 -5.46 11.99
C ASN A 97 -9.74 -4.71 13.11
N PRO A 98 -8.40 -4.55 13.00
CA PRO A 98 -7.56 -4.01 14.08
C PRO A 98 -7.90 -2.60 14.54
N TRP A 99 -8.58 -1.82 13.69
CA TRP A 99 -8.92 -0.42 13.93
C TRP A 99 -10.37 -0.20 14.37
N ASN A 100 -11.11 -1.29 14.65
CA ASN A 100 -12.50 -1.24 15.07
C ASN A 100 -13.38 -0.36 14.13
N ARG A 101 -13.14 -0.48 12.82
CA ARG A 101 -13.93 0.21 11.79
C ARG A 101 -15.19 -0.56 11.48
N ARG A 102 -16.27 0.13 11.12
CA ARG A 102 -17.55 -0.50 10.75
C ARG A 102 -17.53 -1.01 9.31
N VAL A 103 -16.47 -1.72 8.96
CA VAL A 103 -16.23 -2.31 7.66
C VAL A 103 -16.12 -3.82 7.85
N GLY A 104 -17.19 -4.53 7.52
CA GLY A 104 -17.20 -5.97 7.56
C GLY A 104 -16.58 -6.55 6.29
N SER A 105 -15.89 -7.67 6.42
CA SER A 105 -15.52 -8.53 5.30
C SER A 105 -16.28 -9.86 5.41
N PRO A 106 -16.92 -10.34 4.32
CA PRO A 106 -17.43 -11.70 4.25
C PRO A 106 -16.32 -12.72 3.98
N ALA A 107 -15.18 -12.27 3.46
CA ALA A 107 -13.98 -13.06 3.24
C ALA A 107 -13.11 -13.12 4.51
N GLY A 108 -12.14 -14.03 4.53
CA GLY A 108 -11.23 -14.15 5.66
C GLY A 108 -10.06 -13.19 5.49
N VAL A 109 -10.12 -12.02 6.11
CA VAL A 109 -9.00 -11.05 6.05
C VAL A 109 -7.86 -11.54 6.94
N ASP A 110 -6.69 -11.80 6.37
CA ASP A 110 -5.52 -12.30 7.09
C ASP A 110 -4.42 -11.25 7.28
N ALA A 111 -4.43 -10.20 6.45
CA ALA A 111 -3.60 -9.01 6.63
C ALA A 111 -4.41 -7.73 6.46
N PHE A 112 -4.06 -6.72 7.26
CA PHE A 112 -4.73 -5.43 7.29
C PHE A 112 -3.70 -4.31 7.38
N VAL A 113 -3.89 -3.26 6.61
CA VAL A 113 -3.16 -2.00 6.77
C VAL A 113 -4.15 -0.91 7.13
N GLY A 114 -3.86 -0.17 8.20
CA GLY A 114 -4.52 1.10 8.47
C GLY A 114 -3.51 2.23 8.36
N SER A 115 -3.87 3.32 7.68
CA SER A 115 -3.03 4.50 7.54
C SER A 115 -3.79 5.82 7.70
N TRP A 116 -3.06 6.83 8.17
CA TRP A 116 -3.48 8.22 8.22
C TRP A 116 -2.43 9.11 7.59
N ILE A 117 -2.87 10.24 7.03
CA ILE A 117 -1.98 11.18 6.33
C ILE A 117 -1.94 12.57 6.97
N ASP A 118 -2.75 12.83 8.00
CA ASP A 118 -2.70 14.07 8.75
C ASP A 118 -1.39 14.18 9.56
N GLY A 119 -0.85 15.40 9.60
CA GLY A 119 0.47 15.66 10.16
C GLY A 119 1.59 15.02 9.34
N ASP A 120 2.44 14.22 9.98
CA ASP A 120 3.53 13.50 9.30
C ASP A 120 3.07 12.15 8.70
N GLY A 121 1.82 11.75 8.95
CA GLY A 121 1.26 10.47 8.52
C GLY A 121 1.93 9.23 9.13
N SER A 122 1.22 8.10 9.11
CA SER A 122 1.79 6.78 9.44
C SER A 122 0.89 5.66 8.93
N ASN A 123 1.42 4.44 8.91
CA ASN A 123 0.64 3.22 8.71
C ASN A 123 1.04 2.15 9.72
N LEU A 124 0.09 1.28 10.02
CA LEU A 124 0.25 0.11 10.87
C LEU A 124 -0.22 -1.11 10.09
N ASN A 125 0.66 -2.10 9.96
CA ASN A 125 0.35 -3.36 9.31
C ASN A 125 0.03 -4.41 10.39
N TYR A 126 -0.94 -5.25 10.11
CA TYR A 126 -1.38 -6.32 11.00
C TYR A 126 -1.54 -7.61 10.24
N THR A 127 -1.32 -8.73 10.93
CA THR A 127 -1.71 -10.07 10.46
C THR A 127 -2.58 -10.75 11.50
N PHE A 128 -3.52 -11.58 11.05
CA PHE A 128 -4.40 -12.36 11.90
C PHE A 128 -3.81 -13.77 12.11
N ASP A 129 -3.67 -14.19 13.37
CA ASP A 129 -3.11 -15.51 13.71
C ASP A 129 -4.17 -16.63 13.85
N GLY A 130 -5.41 -16.34 13.48
CA GLY A 130 -6.58 -17.20 13.69
C GLY A 130 -7.33 -16.90 14.99
N SER A 131 -6.79 -16.06 15.86
CA SER A 131 -7.43 -15.66 17.12
C SER A 131 -7.38 -14.16 17.40
N ALA A 132 -6.27 -13.50 17.04
CA ALA A 132 -6.03 -12.09 17.32
C ALA A 132 -5.27 -11.42 16.17
N TRP A 133 -5.41 -10.10 16.11
CA TRP A 133 -4.64 -9.23 15.23
C TRP A 133 -3.32 -8.85 15.88
N ASN A 134 -2.21 -9.10 15.18
CA ASN A 134 -0.87 -8.80 15.64
C ASN A 134 -0.27 -7.71 14.75
N GLN A 135 0.16 -6.60 15.34
CA GLN A 135 0.86 -5.55 14.59
C GLN A 135 2.24 -6.05 14.17
N THR A 136 2.53 -6.01 12.87
CA THR A 136 3.76 -6.56 12.27
C THR A 136 4.75 -5.50 11.83
N GLU A 137 4.26 -4.31 11.46
CA GLU A 137 5.10 -3.21 10.94
C GLU A 137 4.48 -1.84 11.23
N VAL A 138 5.34 -0.83 11.33
CA VAL A 138 4.98 0.59 11.31
C VAL A 138 5.71 1.24 10.15
N GLY A 139 5.02 2.04 9.36
CA GLY A 139 5.59 2.78 8.26
C GLY A 139 5.15 4.25 8.23
N THR A 140 5.62 4.95 7.21
CA THR A 140 5.24 6.33 6.91
C THR A 140 4.87 6.41 5.43
N PRO A 141 3.68 6.93 5.08
CA PRO A 141 3.32 7.15 3.68
C PRO A 141 4.27 8.17 3.01
N ASP A 142 4.49 7.99 1.72
CA ASP A 142 5.06 9.02 0.85
C ASP A 142 3.95 9.98 0.40
N LEU A 143 4.05 11.22 0.87
CA LEU A 143 3.13 12.33 0.59
C LEU A 143 3.70 13.32 -0.43
N SER A 144 4.77 12.97 -1.15
CA SER A 144 5.41 13.85 -2.14
C SER A 144 4.48 14.24 -3.31
N GLN A 145 3.38 13.51 -3.52
CA GLN A 145 2.35 13.77 -4.53
C GLN A 145 0.97 14.08 -3.91
N ALA A 146 0.91 14.42 -2.63
CA ALA A 146 -0.33 14.73 -1.92
C ALA A 146 -1.13 15.89 -2.56
N ALA A 147 -0.42 16.89 -3.11
CA ALA A 147 -1.05 18.00 -3.84
C ALA A 147 -1.81 17.56 -5.11
N SER A 148 -1.50 16.38 -5.64
CA SER A 148 -2.19 15.76 -6.77
C SER A 148 -3.16 14.64 -6.33
N GLY A 149 -3.42 14.51 -5.03
CA GLY A 149 -4.31 13.50 -4.48
C GLY A 149 -3.72 12.10 -4.40
N ILE A 150 -2.39 11.96 -4.53
CA ILE A 150 -1.74 10.65 -4.53
C ILE A 150 -1.01 10.44 -3.20
N VAL A 151 -1.32 9.33 -2.55
CA VAL A 151 -0.65 8.83 -1.35
C VAL A 151 -0.04 7.49 -1.69
N SER A 152 1.22 7.27 -1.30
CA SER A 152 1.92 6.01 -1.58
C SER A 152 2.48 5.36 -0.32
N TRP A 153 2.54 4.03 -0.33
CA TRP A 153 3.08 3.23 0.76
C TRP A 153 4.03 2.17 0.23
N THR A 154 4.99 1.81 1.08
CA THR A 154 5.85 0.64 0.91
C THR A 154 5.61 -0.27 2.11
N PHE A 155 5.26 -1.51 1.85
CA PHE A 155 5.07 -2.54 2.88
C PHE A 155 6.06 -3.65 2.64
N SER A 156 6.72 -4.15 3.69
CA SER A 156 7.45 -5.41 3.50
C SER A 156 6.45 -6.54 3.23
N LEU A 157 6.73 -7.39 2.24
CA LEU A 157 5.88 -8.55 1.92
C LEU A 157 5.69 -9.43 3.17
N SER A 158 6.76 -9.65 3.94
CA SER A 158 6.70 -10.45 5.16
C SER A 158 5.84 -9.84 6.26
N SER A 159 5.71 -8.51 6.34
CA SER A 159 4.78 -7.89 7.32
C SER A 159 3.32 -8.18 7.02
N LEU A 160 3.00 -8.48 5.75
CA LEU A 160 1.67 -8.84 5.28
C LEU A 160 1.49 -10.36 5.18
N GLY A 161 2.49 -11.16 5.56
CA GLY A 161 2.46 -12.61 5.40
C GLY A 161 2.58 -13.09 3.94
N LEU A 162 3.01 -12.21 3.03
CA LEU A 162 3.12 -12.49 1.60
C LEU A 162 4.55 -12.86 1.19
N ALA A 163 4.67 -13.56 0.08
CA ALA A 163 5.90 -13.88 -0.63
C ALA A 163 5.74 -13.74 -2.15
N GLU A 164 6.86 -13.77 -2.87
CA GLU A 164 6.84 -13.82 -4.34
C GLU A 164 6.04 -15.04 -4.84
N GLY A 165 5.17 -14.82 -5.82
CA GLY A 165 4.33 -15.84 -6.41
C GLY A 165 2.96 -15.99 -5.73
N ASP A 166 2.74 -15.37 -4.57
CA ASP A 166 1.44 -15.40 -3.92
C ASP A 166 0.43 -14.56 -4.69
N THR A 167 -0.81 -15.05 -4.75
CA THR A 167 -1.97 -14.28 -5.18
C THR A 167 -2.85 -14.03 -3.97
N PHE A 168 -3.29 -12.79 -3.79
CA PHE A 168 -4.19 -12.40 -2.73
C PHE A 168 -5.39 -11.65 -3.27
N TYR A 169 -6.52 -11.78 -2.57
CA TYR A 169 -7.69 -10.94 -2.73
C TYR A 169 -7.54 -9.71 -1.85
N PHE A 170 -8.08 -8.57 -2.29
CA PHE A 170 -7.99 -7.34 -1.51
C PHE A 170 -9.14 -6.38 -1.78
N ASP A 171 -9.21 -5.38 -0.91
CA ASP A 171 -9.93 -4.13 -1.16
C ASP A 171 -9.20 -2.96 -0.50
N VAL A 172 -9.39 -1.77 -1.05
CA VAL A 172 -8.90 -0.51 -0.49
C VAL A 172 -10.11 0.33 -0.13
N ALA A 173 -10.13 0.81 1.11
CA ALA A 173 -11.21 1.66 1.61
C ALA A 173 -10.67 2.99 2.11
N THR A 174 -11.46 4.04 1.97
CA THR A 174 -11.25 5.28 2.72
C THR A 174 -12.29 5.42 3.82
N THR A 175 -11.91 6.08 4.91
CA THR A 175 -12.75 6.21 6.11
C THR A 175 -12.40 7.48 6.90
N GLY A 176 -13.20 7.77 7.94
CA GLY A 176 -12.95 8.90 8.85
C GLY A 176 -11.89 8.62 9.91
N GLY A 177 -11.72 9.54 10.86
CA GLY A 177 -10.68 9.45 11.90
C GLY A 177 -11.11 8.78 13.21
N SER A 178 -12.39 8.44 13.37
CA SER A 178 -12.95 7.99 14.65
C SER A 178 -13.12 6.48 14.70
N ASP A 179 -13.14 5.94 15.92
CA ASP A 179 -13.60 4.58 16.16
C ASP A 179 -15.01 4.39 15.61
N ASN A 180 -15.27 3.21 15.04
CA ASN A 180 -16.53 2.85 14.43
C ASN A 180 -16.93 3.72 13.22
N ASP A 181 -16.01 4.45 12.60
CA ASP A 181 -16.29 5.02 11.29
C ASP A 181 -16.39 3.89 10.24
N PRO A 182 -17.37 3.95 9.32
CA PRO A 182 -17.48 3.01 8.20
C PRO A 182 -16.55 3.39 7.06
N ALA A 183 -16.49 2.54 6.03
CA ALA A 183 -15.91 2.94 4.75
C ALA A 183 -16.84 3.98 4.12
N ILE A 184 -16.26 5.10 3.70
CA ILE A 184 -16.97 6.08 2.88
C ILE A 184 -16.87 5.69 1.41
N ASP A 185 -15.74 5.10 1.04
CA ASP A 185 -15.48 4.62 -0.30
C ASP A 185 -14.75 3.28 -0.28
N LEU A 186 -14.99 2.47 -1.32
CA LEU A 186 -14.47 1.11 -1.49
C LEU A 186 -14.11 0.88 -2.96
N LEU A 187 -12.82 0.72 -3.23
CA LEU A 187 -12.27 0.53 -4.57
C LEU A 187 -12.90 -0.65 -5.34
N SER A 188 -13.34 -1.71 -4.64
CA SER A 188 -13.93 -2.88 -5.27
C SER A 188 -15.36 -2.67 -5.81
N THR A 189 -16.01 -1.54 -5.53
CA THR A 189 -17.41 -1.32 -5.96
C THR A 189 -17.81 0.13 -6.15
N ASP A 190 -18.44 0.42 -7.30
CA ASP A 190 -19.12 1.69 -7.56
C ASP A 190 -20.42 1.91 -6.73
N THR A 191 -20.70 1.06 -5.74
CA THR A 191 -21.90 1.18 -4.92
C THR A 191 -21.68 2.23 -3.85
N ILE A 192 -22.41 3.33 -3.96
CA ILE A 192 -22.39 4.41 -2.97
C ILE A 192 -22.66 3.85 -1.56
N GLN A 193 -21.68 4.00 -0.67
CA GLN A 193 -21.81 3.61 0.72
C GLN A 193 -22.85 4.50 1.42
N PRO A 194 -23.58 3.98 2.43
CA PRO A 194 -24.63 4.76 3.11
C PRO A 194 -24.10 5.94 3.95
N GLY A 195 -22.79 6.05 4.12
CA GLY A 195 -22.12 7.12 4.86
C GLY A 195 -22.06 6.90 6.37
N TRP A 196 -21.81 7.99 7.11
CA TRP A 196 -21.53 7.95 8.54
C TRP A 196 -22.64 7.27 9.36
N GLY A 197 -22.23 6.48 10.37
CA GLY A 197 -23.15 5.83 11.30
C GLY A 197 -23.82 4.54 10.79
N TYR A 198 -23.60 4.18 9.53
CA TYR A 198 -24.00 2.91 8.94
C TYR A 198 -22.81 1.95 8.84
N ASN A 199 -23.05 0.68 8.57
CA ASN A 199 -21.97 -0.28 8.31
C ASN A 199 -21.69 -0.34 6.82
N SER A 200 -20.44 -0.61 6.46
CA SER A 200 -20.03 -0.95 5.10
C SER A 200 -19.59 -2.41 5.06
N ILE A 201 -19.65 -3.02 3.88
CA ILE A 201 -19.15 -4.38 3.64
C ILE A 201 -18.23 -4.31 2.42
N THR A 202 -16.97 -4.71 2.58
CA THR A 202 -16.06 -4.88 1.45
C THR A 202 -16.40 -6.16 0.68
N GLY A 203 -16.38 -6.09 -0.65
CA GLY A 203 -16.56 -7.26 -1.51
C GLY A 203 -15.34 -8.19 -1.51
N MET A 204 -14.13 -7.64 -1.29
CA MET A 204 -12.85 -8.35 -1.43
C MET A 204 -12.70 -9.01 -2.82
N ASP A 205 -13.18 -8.33 -3.86
CA ASP A 205 -13.32 -8.89 -5.22
C ASP A 205 -12.12 -8.62 -6.13
N LEU A 206 -11.14 -7.82 -5.69
CA LEU A 206 -9.95 -7.50 -6.46
C LEU A 206 -8.82 -8.47 -6.13
N THR A 207 -7.98 -8.79 -7.12
CA THR A 207 -6.85 -9.71 -6.93
C THR A 207 -5.56 -9.12 -7.43
N TYR A 208 -4.47 -9.32 -6.70
CA TYR A 208 -3.11 -9.03 -7.13
C TYR A 208 -2.21 -10.24 -6.96
N THR A 209 -1.25 -10.43 -7.87
CA THR A 209 -0.23 -11.48 -7.77
C THR A 209 1.12 -10.83 -7.58
N VAL A 210 1.81 -11.20 -6.50
CA VAL A 210 3.16 -10.74 -6.20
C VAL A 210 4.10 -11.31 -7.26
N ALA A 211 4.52 -10.46 -8.19
CA ALA A 211 5.39 -10.89 -9.28
C ALA A 211 6.73 -11.33 -8.72
N SER A 212 7.25 -12.46 -9.17
CA SER A 212 8.66 -12.78 -8.92
C SER A 212 9.49 -11.69 -9.57
N SER A 213 10.40 -11.08 -8.81
CA SER A 213 11.39 -10.19 -9.38
C SER A 213 12.35 -11.04 -10.22
N THR A 214 12.01 -11.30 -11.48
CA THR A 214 13.02 -11.77 -12.40
C THR A 214 14.06 -10.67 -12.43
N PRO A 215 15.35 -10.93 -12.12
CA PRO A 215 16.38 -9.98 -12.46
C PRO A 215 16.25 -9.82 -13.97
N VAL A 216 15.68 -8.71 -14.43
CA VAL A 216 15.85 -8.31 -15.82
C VAL A 216 17.36 -8.27 -15.97
N PRO A 217 17.99 -9.12 -16.79
CA PRO A 217 19.41 -8.97 -17.07
C PRO A 217 19.51 -7.55 -17.57
N GLY A 218 20.14 -6.69 -16.77
CA GLY A 218 20.22 -5.28 -17.06
C GLY A 218 20.71 -5.12 -18.49
N ILE A 219 20.35 -4.02 -19.11
CA ILE A 219 20.78 -3.61 -20.45
C ILE A 219 22.33 -3.36 -20.51
N GLY A 220 23.13 -3.97 -19.62
CA GLY A 220 24.58 -4.12 -19.68
C GLY A 220 25.08 -5.34 -20.48
N GLY A 221 24.20 -6.07 -21.16
CA GLY A 221 24.52 -7.25 -21.98
C GLY A 221 25.05 -6.99 -23.39
N ILE A 222 25.49 -5.77 -23.75
CA ILE A 222 26.22 -5.50 -25.00
C ILE A 222 27.50 -4.71 -24.69
N ALA A 223 28.42 -5.30 -23.92
CA ALA A 223 29.79 -4.81 -23.82
C ALA A 223 30.77 -5.92 -23.41
N ALA A 224 30.74 -7.07 -24.08
CA ALA A 224 31.73 -8.13 -23.83
C ALA A 224 32.10 -8.96 -25.08
N LEU A 225 32.20 -8.32 -26.25
CA LEU A 225 32.83 -8.96 -27.42
C LEU A 225 33.62 -7.99 -28.32
N ALA A 226 34.42 -7.10 -27.72
CA ALA A 226 35.40 -6.28 -28.46
C ALA A 226 36.73 -6.13 -27.71
N GLY A 227 37.11 -7.12 -26.90
CA GLY A 227 38.29 -7.05 -26.02
C GLY A 227 39.36 -8.11 -26.25
N PHE A 228 39.23 -8.97 -27.26
CA PHE A 228 40.25 -9.99 -27.55
C PHE A 228 41.03 -9.69 -28.82
N GLY A 229 42.19 -9.06 -28.63
CA GLY A 229 43.41 -9.42 -29.33
C GLY A 229 43.60 -8.88 -30.75
N LEU A 230 44.17 -7.68 -30.87
CA LEU A 230 45.10 -7.39 -31.96
C LEU A 230 46.39 -6.78 -31.43
N ALA A 231 47.08 -7.54 -30.60
CA ALA A 231 48.49 -7.32 -30.28
C ALA A 231 49.36 -8.23 -31.16
N GLY A 232 49.90 -7.63 -32.23
CA GLY A 232 51.23 -7.89 -32.78
C GLY A 232 51.64 -9.30 -33.22
N ARG A 233 51.88 -9.47 -34.53
CA ARG A 233 53.03 -10.26 -34.98
C ARG A 233 53.75 -9.65 -36.18
N ARG A 234 54.77 -8.87 -35.86
CA ARG A 234 55.88 -8.51 -36.74
C ARG A 234 56.68 -9.77 -37.07
N ARG A 235 56.83 -10.14 -38.34
CA ARG A 235 57.93 -11.01 -38.79
C ARG A 235 58.48 -10.50 -40.12
N ARG A 236 59.76 -10.11 -40.06
CA ARG A 236 60.66 -9.83 -41.18
C ARG A 236 60.85 -11.09 -42.03
N ARG A 237 60.88 -10.93 -43.35
CA ARG A 237 61.98 -11.37 -44.23
C ARG A 237 62.12 -10.33 -45.33
#